data_AF-A0A850XNP1-F1
#
_entry.id   AF-A0A850XNP1-F1
#
_cell.length_a   1.000
_cell.length_b   1.000
_cell.length_c   1.000
_cell.angle_alpha   90.00
_cell.angle_beta   90.00
_cell.angle_gamma   90.00
#
_symmetry.space_group_name_H-M   'P 1'
#
loop_
_entity.id
_entity.type
_entity.pdbx_description
1 polymer ?
#
loop_
_entity_poly.entity_id
_entity_poly.type
_entity_poly.pdbx_seq_one_letter_code
_entity_poly.pdbx_strand_id
1 'polypeptide(L)'
;LQLDFWLAPRALGYPVDVRVPFPSLQPLKAHLEANGISYSIMIEDVQALVDHEKMEMARTSRSRLPLTTSTFDYSSYHTLDEV
;
A
#
# COMPACT_ATOMS: atom_id res chain seq x y z
N LEU A 1 -3.26 -7.77 -17.87
CA LEU A 1 -3.09 -7.81 -16.40
C LEU A 1 -2.05 -6.74 -16.06
N GLN A 2 -2.45 -5.63 -15.43
CA GLN A 2 -1.53 -4.56 -15.00
C GLN A 2 -1.13 -4.83 -13.56
N LEU A 3 -0.25 -5.80 -13.36
CA LEU A 3 0.17 -6.23 -12.01
C LEU A 3 1.31 -5.35 -11.51
N ASP A 4 1.32 -5.12 -10.20
CA ASP A 4 2.27 -4.24 -9.52
C ASP A 4 2.97 -5.03 -8.40
N PHE A 5 4.26 -5.31 -8.58
CA PHE A 5 5.02 -6.18 -7.68
C PHE A 5 5.64 -5.37 -6.55
N TRP A 6 5.06 -5.48 -5.36
CA TRP A 6 5.61 -4.88 -4.14
C TRP A 6 6.84 -5.62 -3.64
N LEU A 7 6.82 -6.96 -3.79
CA LEU A 7 7.96 -7.81 -3.51
C LEU A 7 8.26 -8.66 -4.74
N ALA A 8 9.26 -8.23 -5.51
CA ALA A 8 9.64 -8.91 -6.73
C ALA A 8 10.20 -10.33 -6.46
N PRO A 9 10.08 -11.26 -7.42
CA PRO A 9 10.72 -12.57 -7.34
C PRO A 9 12.24 -12.43 -7.19
N ARG A 10 12.81 -13.11 -6.19
CA ARG A 10 14.24 -13.03 -5.87
C ARG A 10 14.96 -14.37 -5.96
N ALA A 11 14.35 -15.44 -5.47
CA ALA A 11 14.86 -16.80 -5.56
C ALA A 11 13.72 -17.81 -5.31
N LEU A 12 13.97 -19.08 -5.61
CA LEU A 12 13.03 -20.17 -5.35
C LEU A 12 12.72 -20.26 -3.86
N GLY A 13 11.45 -20.47 -3.52
CA GLY A 13 10.98 -20.59 -2.13
C GLY A 13 10.78 -19.26 -1.39
N TYR A 14 11.16 -18.11 -1.97
CA TYR A 14 10.87 -16.80 -1.40
C TYR A 14 9.48 -16.30 -1.83
N PRO A 15 8.75 -15.59 -0.95
CA PRO A 15 7.44 -15.06 -1.27
C PRO A 15 7.53 -13.94 -2.32
N VAL A 16 6.41 -13.73 -3.00
CA VAL A 16 6.20 -12.66 -3.98
C VAL A 16 4.91 -11.95 -3.59
N ASP A 17 4.99 -10.63 -3.43
CA ASP A 17 3.84 -9.80 -3.06
C ASP A 17 3.47 -8.95 -4.26
N VAL A 18 2.21 -9.05 -4.67
CA VAL A 18 1.69 -8.38 -5.85
C VAL A 18 0.37 -7.69 -5.53
N ARG A 19 0.29 -6.40 -5.85
CA ARG A 19 -0.97 -5.67 -5.90
C ARG A 19 -1.66 -5.96 -7.22
N VAL A 20 -2.90 -6.40 -7.12
CA VAL A 20 -3.71 -6.85 -8.24
C VAL A 20 -4.87 -5.87 -8.42
N PRO A 21 -4.98 -5.18 -9.57
CA PRO A 21 -6.17 -4.37 -9.86
C PRO A 21 -7.42 -5.24 -9.87
N PHE A 22 -8.54 -4.70 -9.36
CA PHE A 22 -9.80 -5.45 -9.24
C PHE A 22 -10.23 -6.18 -10.54
N PRO A 23 -10.14 -5.58 -11.75
CA PRO A 23 -10.49 -6.28 -12.99
C PRO A 23 -9.60 -7.49 -13.31
N SER A 24 -8.41 -7.55 -12.74
CA SER A 24 -7.42 -8.63 -12.94
C SER A 24 -7.48 -9.71 -11.86
N LEU A 25 -8.30 -9.56 -10.82
CA LEU A 25 -8.31 -10.45 -9.66
C LEU A 25 -8.75 -11.88 -10.01
N GLN A 26 -9.90 -12.03 -10.68
CA GLN A 26 -10.43 -13.36 -11.03
C GLN A 26 -9.54 -14.11 -12.03
N PRO A 27 -9.08 -13.49 -13.14
CA PRO A 27 -8.16 -14.17 -14.06
C PRO A 27 -6.86 -14.61 -13.39
N LEU A 28 -6.30 -13.81 -12.47
CA LEU A 28 -5.07 -14.15 -11.79
C LEU A 28 -5.28 -15.32 -10.80
N LYS A 29 -6.35 -15.30 -10.00
CA LYS A 29 -6.67 -16.42 -9.09
C LYS A 29 -6.82 -17.73 -9.84
N ALA A 30 -7.60 -17.73 -10.92
CA ALA A 30 -7.76 -18.91 -11.78
C ALA A 30 -6.42 -19.40 -12.35
N HIS A 31 -5.52 -18.49 -12.74
CA HIS A 31 -4.18 -18.84 -13.22
C HIS A 31 -3.32 -19.47 -12.12
N LEU A 32 -3.32 -18.90 -10.91
CA LEU A 32 -2.56 -19.45 -9.78
C LEU A 32 -3.04 -20.85 -9.39
N GLU A 33 -4.36 -21.02 -9.31
CA GLU A 33 -5.00 -22.30 -8.99
C GLU A 33 -4.73 -23.37 -10.04
N ALA A 34 -4.83 -23.03 -11.33
CA ALA A 34 -4.54 -23.95 -12.43
C ALA A 34 -3.08 -24.42 -12.46
N ASN A 35 -2.16 -23.62 -11.92
CA ASN A 35 -0.73 -23.95 -11.84
C ASN A 35 -0.32 -24.51 -10.46
N GLY A 36 -1.26 -24.73 -9.54
CA GLY A 36 -0.98 -25.23 -8.20
C GLY A 36 -0.15 -24.28 -7.33
N ILE A 37 -0.18 -22.98 -7.64
CA ILE A 37 0.54 -21.95 -6.90
C ILE A 37 -0.34 -21.51 -5.73
N SER A 38 0.09 -21.84 -4.51
CA SER A 38 -0.59 -21.39 -3.29
C SER A 38 -0.44 -19.88 -3.11
N TYR A 39 -1.49 -19.23 -2.63
CA TYR A 39 -1.50 -17.81 -2.34
C TYR A 39 -2.34 -17.51 -1.09
N SER A 40 -2.12 -16.33 -0.51
CA SER A 40 -2.93 -15.77 0.57
C SER A 40 -3.20 -14.30 0.28
N ILE A 41 -4.34 -13.79 0.75
CA ILE A 41 -4.67 -12.37 0.64
C ILE A 41 -4.11 -11.67 1.87
N MET A 42 -3.07 -10.85 1.71
CA MET A 42 -2.49 -10.06 2.81
C MET A 42 -3.27 -8.77 3.07
N ILE A 43 -3.74 -8.13 2.00
CA ILE A 43 -4.54 -6.90 2.04
C ILE A 43 -5.73 -7.09 1.12
N GLU A 44 -6.94 -7.03 1.69
CA GLU A 44 -8.18 -7.22 0.94
C GLU A 44 -8.50 -6.01 0.05
N ASP A 45 -8.33 -4.81 0.61
CA ASP A 45 -8.58 -3.55 -0.08
C ASP A 45 -7.48 -2.52 0.23
N VAL A 46 -6.66 -2.23 -0.78
CA VAL A 46 -5.61 -1.21 -0.69
C VAL A 46 -6.21 0.19 -0.60
N GLN A 47 -7.38 0.43 -1.20
CA GLN A 47 -8.03 1.74 -1.18
C GLN A 47 -8.45 2.12 0.23
N ALA A 48 -8.98 1.17 1.01
CA ALA A 48 -9.35 1.39 2.41
C ALA A 48 -8.16 1.85 3.27
N LEU A 49 -6.97 1.29 3.05
CA LEU A 49 -5.75 1.71 3.76
C LEU A 49 -5.29 3.11 3.35
N VAL A 50 -5.33 3.42 2.04
CA VAL A 50 -4.99 4.74 1.51
C VAL A 50 -5.96 5.81 2.03
N ASP A 51 -7.24 5.49 2.11
CA ASP A 51 -8.25 6.42 2.63
C ASP A 51 -8.05 6.70 4.12
N HIS A 52 -7.68 5.66 4.90
CA HIS A 52 -7.32 5.81 6.31
C HIS A 52 -6.07 6.70 6.49
N GLU A 53 -5.01 6.45 5.72
CA GLU A 53 -3.79 7.27 5.74
C GLU A 53 -4.11 8.75 5.45
N LYS A 54 -4.87 9.04 4.39
CA LYS A 54 -5.28 10.41 4.04
C LYS A 54 -6.12 11.08 5.11
N MET A 55 -7.00 10.32 5.77
CA MET A 55 -7.80 10.84 6.88
C MET A 55 -6.93 11.26 8.05
N GLU A 56 -5.92 10.47 8.42
CA GLU A 56 -4.98 10.82 9.49
C GLU A 56 -4.14 12.05 9.14
N MET A 57 -3.59 12.11 7.92
CA MET A 57 -2.89 13.32 7.44
C MET A 57 -3.78 14.56 7.52
N ALA A 58 -5.04 14.48 7.07
CA ALA A 58 -5.97 15.60 7.14
C ALA A 58 -6.33 16.03 8.58
N ARG A 59 -6.10 15.19 9.59
CA ARG A 59 -6.24 15.56 11.01
C ARG A 59 -5.02 16.31 11.51
N THR A 60 -3.82 15.93 11.10
CA THR A 60 -2.56 16.52 11.57
C THR A 60 -2.24 17.84 10.87
N SER A 61 -2.53 17.98 9.57
CA SER A 61 -2.34 19.23 8.81
C SER A 61 -3.21 20.40 9.28
N ARG A 62 -4.20 20.17 10.16
CA ARG A 62 -5.05 21.23 10.73
C ARG A 62 -4.35 22.06 11.81
N SER A 63 -3.14 21.67 12.22
CA SER A 63 -2.31 22.45 13.14
C SER A 63 -1.80 23.71 12.45
N ARG A 64 -2.42 24.87 12.75
CA ARG A 64 -2.08 26.19 12.20
C ARG A 64 -0.80 26.82 12.79
N LEU A 65 -0.02 26.06 13.54
CA LEU A 65 1.20 26.56 14.17
C LEU A 65 2.32 26.65 13.12
N PRO A 66 3.24 27.63 13.23
CA PRO A 66 4.44 27.63 12.40
C PRO A 66 5.21 26.32 12.62
N LEU A 67 5.48 25.60 11.53
CA LEU A 67 6.28 24.39 11.52
C LEU A 67 7.72 24.80 11.83
N THR A 68 8.19 24.41 13.02
CA THR A 68 9.59 24.50 13.43
C THR A 68 10.07 23.09 13.73
N THR A 69 11.38 22.85 13.73
CA THR A 69 11.94 21.54 14.09
C THR A 69 11.50 21.07 15.49
N SER A 70 11.15 21.99 16.39
CA SER A 70 10.61 21.67 17.72
C SER A 70 9.11 21.37 17.77
N THR A 71 8.34 21.80 16.76
CA THR A 71 6.87 21.65 16.72
C THR A 71 6.38 20.70 15.63
N PHE A 72 7.28 20.24 14.76
CA PHE A 72 7.00 19.30 13.68
C PHE A 72 6.67 17.90 14.25
N ASP A 73 5.62 17.28 13.71
CA ASP A 73 5.19 15.94 14.12
C ASP A 73 5.86 14.84 13.28
N TYR A 74 7.01 14.36 13.73
CA TYR A 74 7.74 13.27 13.06
C TYR A 74 7.03 11.92 13.09
N SER A 75 5.89 11.79 13.77
CA SER A 75 5.11 10.55 13.81
C SER A 75 4.03 10.47 12.71
N SER A 76 3.88 11.53 11.91
CA SER A 76 2.88 11.65 10.86
C SER A 76 3.49 11.76 9.47
N TYR A 77 2.71 11.43 8.44
CA TYR A 77 3.08 11.71 7.05
C TYR A 77 2.83 13.18 6.72
N HIS A 78 3.73 13.74 5.91
CA HIS A 78 3.73 15.14 5.50
C HIS A 78 3.83 15.27 3.98
N THR A 79 3.29 16.36 3.47
CA THR A 79 3.44 16.76 2.08
C THR A 79 4.84 17.30 1.82
N LEU A 80 5.25 17.36 0.55
CA LEU A 80 6.58 17.87 0.18
C LEU A 80 6.77 19.35 0.56
N ASP A 81 5.71 20.16 0.52
CA ASP A 81 5.78 21.58 0.89
C ASP A 81 5.94 21.80 2.41
N GLU A 82 5.62 20.79 3.23
CA GLU A 82 5.78 20.83 4.69
C GLU A 82 7.20 20.41 5.15
N VAL A 83 8.04 19.88 4.24
CA VAL A 83 9.37 19.31 4.53
C VAL A 83 10.51 20.18 3.99
#